data_AF-A0A936SEU1-F1
#
_entry.id   AF-A0A936SEU1-F1
#
_cell.length_a   1.000
_cell.length_b   1.000
_cell.length_c   1.000
_cell.angle_alpha   90.00
_cell.angle_beta   90.00
_cell.angle_gamma   90.00
#
_symmetry.space_group_name_H-M   'P 1'
#
loop_
_entity.id
_entity.type
_entity.pdbx_description
1 polymer ?
#
loop_
_entity_poly.entity_id
_entity_poly.type
_entity_poly.pdbx_seq_one_letter_code
_entity_poly.pdbx_strand_id
1 'polypeptide(L)'
;MLDFAGNYTEFHDWKLNSTPAISAAVSKNGNAGRSQSSESSTTSTLSKNQRNELEKRIRVIETEIPALELEASKLTSTIALPKVAADYGKLAEATEKLTTIEARIQALGDEWSVAADQLR
;
A
#
# COMPACT_ATOMS: atom_id res chain seq x y z
N MET A 1 -14.71 -18.95 4.18
CA MET A 1 -14.03 -19.83 3.19
C MET A 1 -13.00 -18.95 2.51
N LEU A 2 -11.71 -19.25 2.67
CA LEU A 2 -10.59 -18.47 2.11
C LEU A 2 -10.18 -19.07 0.77
N ASP A 3 -10.46 -18.39 -0.34
CA ASP A 3 -9.99 -18.75 -1.68
C ASP A 3 -8.90 -17.77 -2.16
N PHE A 4 -7.72 -18.33 -2.48
CA PHE A 4 -6.47 -17.64 -2.79
C PHE A 4 -5.73 -18.33 -3.96
N ALA A 5 -5.34 -17.55 -4.98
CA ALA A 5 -4.49 -17.95 -6.12
C ALA A 5 -3.56 -16.76 -6.50
N GLY A 6 -2.24 -16.86 -6.25
CA GLY A 6 -1.24 -15.78 -5.96
C GLY A 6 -0.92 -14.65 -6.97
N ASN A 7 -0.23 -13.59 -6.50
CA ASN A 7 -0.64 -12.17 -6.71
C ASN A 7 0.55 -11.11 -6.74
N TYR A 8 0.40 -9.84 -6.27
CA TYR A 8 1.43 -8.78 -6.00
C TYR A 8 2.03 -8.81 -4.55
N THR A 9 2.99 -9.64 -4.16
CA THR A 9 3.38 -10.92 -4.74
C THR A 9 2.69 -12.10 -4.07
N GLU A 10 2.51 -12.10 -2.76
CA GLU A 10 1.44 -12.85 -2.11
C GLU A 10 1.00 -12.00 -0.92
N PHE A 11 -0.14 -11.30 -0.88
CA PHE A 11 -0.72 -10.10 -1.56
C PHE A 11 -0.05 -8.74 -1.29
N HIS A 12 1.24 -8.72 -0.98
CA HIS A 12 1.60 -8.03 0.26
C HIS A 12 0.62 -8.58 1.31
N ASP A 13 0.46 -9.91 1.53
CA ASP A 13 -0.46 -10.61 2.49
C ASP A 13 0.25 -11.82 3.07
N TRP A 14 0.40 -11.83 4.36
CA TRP A 14 1.67 -11.43 4.92
C TRP A 14 1.75 -9.94 5.21
N LYS A 15 1.16 -8.97 4.44
CA LYS A 15 1.08 -7.46 4.45
C LYS A 15 1.65 -6.69 5.62
N LEU A 16 2.01 -7.33 6.73
CA LEU A 16 1.61 -7.15 8.12
C LEU A 16 0.96 -8.35 8.90
N ASN A 17 0.75 -9.59 8.41
CA ASN A 17 0.16 -10.73 9.17
C ASN A 17 1.04 -11.27 10.35
N SER A 18 1.69 -10.38 11.11
CA SER A 18 2.50 -10.59 12.32
C SER A 18 2.39 -9.47 13.37
N THR A 19 1.58 -8.42 13.20
CA THR A 19 1.44 -7.34 14.20
C THR A 19 0.20 -7.53 15.09
N PRO A 20 0.39 -7.91 16.38
CA PRO A 20 0.15 -6.92 17.45
C PRO A 20 1.10 -7.04 18.67
N ALA A 21 1.72 -5.93 19.10
CA ALA A 21 2.09 -5.69 20.52
C ALA A 21 2.18 -4.19 20.84
N ILE A 22 1.43 -3.83 21.87
CA ILE A 22 1.13 -2.50 22.42
C ILE A 22 2.37 -1.90 23.11
N SER A 23 2.65 -0.59 22.92
CA SER A 23 2.92 0.38 24.02
C SER A 23 3.46 1.73 23.52
N ALA A 24 2.58 2.71 23.39
CA ALA A 24 2.80 4.07 23.91
C ALA A 24 1.44 4.64 24.30
N ALA A 25 1.22 4.70 25.62
CA ALA A 25 -0.04 5.05 26.25
C ALA A 25 -0.41 6.53 26.06
N VAL A 26 -1.71 6.81 25.85
CA VAL A 26 -2.54 7.58 26.81
C VAL A 26 -4.03 7.61 26.44
N SER A 27 -4.81 7.10 27.39
CA SER A 27 -6.18 7.46 27.85
C SER A 27 -7.37 7.61 26.90
N LYS A 28 -8.25 6.60 27.01
CA LYS A 28 -9.69 6.66 27.37
C LYS A 28 -10.45 7.98 27.11
N ASN A 29 -11.47 7.91 26.26
CA ASN A 29 -12.85 8.01 26.74
C ASN A 29 -13.82 7.39 25.73
N GLY A 30 -14.71 6.52 26.22
CA GLY A 30 -15.72 5.87 25.39
C GLY A 30 -16.94 6.77 25.16
N ASN A 31 -17.63 6.57 24.04
CA ASN A 31 -19.09 6.61 24.00
C ASN A 31 -19.66 5.99 22.71
N ALA A 32 -20.59 5.05 22.92
CA ALA A 32 -21.81 4.72 22.16
C ALA A 32 -21.94 4.89 20.63
N GLY A 33 -22.63 3.90 20.03
CA GLY A 33 -23.49 4.08 18.85
C GLY A 33 -23.16 3.12 17.71
N ARG A 34 -23.76 1.92 17.64
CA ARG A 34 -25.05 1.60 17.00
C ARG A 34 -24.94 1.41 15.49
N SER A 35 -25.19 0.16 15.09
CA SER A 35 -25.85 -0.34 13.87
C SER A 35 -25.52 0.32 12.54
N GLN A 36 -25.03 -0.44 11.58
CA GLN A 36 -25.89 -1.14 10.62
C GLN A 36 -25.03 -2.00 9.69
N SER A 37 -25.47 -3.24 9.55
CA SER A 37 -25.28 -4.08 8.39
C SER A 37 -25.37 -3.26 7.09
N SER A 38 -24.30 -3.26 6.30
CA SER A 38 -24.42 -3.11 4.85
C SER A 38 -24.36 -4.49 4.25
N GLU A 39 -25.55 -5.09 4.13
CA GLU A 39 -25.87 -5.96 3.02
C GLU A 39 -25.47 -5.24 1.72
N SER A 40 -24.68 -5.90 0.89
CA SER A 40 -25.20 -6.42 -0.39
C SER A 40 -24.02 -6.68 -1.31
N SER A 41 -23.71 -7.96 -1.43
CA SER A 41 -23.02 -8.56 -2.56
C SER A 41 -23.63 -8.02 -3.86
N THR A 42 -22.99 -7.03 -4.46
CA THR A 42 -23.21 -6.73 -5.87
C THR A 42 -22.14 -7.48 -6.64
N THR A 43 -22.44 -8.74 -6.95
CA THR A 43 -21.80 -9.45 -8.06
C THR A 43 -22.22 -8.76 -9.36
N SER A 44 -21.72 -7.55 -9.56
CA SER A 44 -21.75 -6.91 -10.87
C SER A 44 -20.78 -7.70 -11.73
N THR A 45 -21.31 -8.63 -12.53
CA THR A 45 -20.51 -9.42 -13.47
C THR A 45 -19.80 -8.47 -14.40
N LEU A 46 -18.55 -8.14 -14.08
CA LEU A 46 -17.74 -7.19 -14.85
C LEU A 46 -17.78 -7.56 -16.33
N SER A 47 -17.92 -6.55 -17.19
CA SER A 47 -17.76 -6.75 -18.62
C SER A 47 -16.34 -7.25 -18.93
N LYS A 48 -16.18 -8.05 -19.99
CA LYS A 48 -14.87 -8.55 -20.42
C LYS A 48 -13.84 -7.42 -20.58
N ASN A 49 -14.29 -6.25 -21.03
CA ASN A 49 -13.42 -5.08 -21.15
C ASN A 49 -12.99 -4.53 -19.79
N GLN A 50 -13.90 -4.47 -18.81
CA GLN A 50 -13.57 -4.00 -17.46
C GLN A 50 -12.58 -4.93 -16.77
N ARG A 51 -12.77 -6.25 -16.90
CA ARG A 51 -11.79 -7.23 -16.38
C ARG A 51 -10.43 -7.06 -17.02
N ASN A 52 -10.38 -6.95 -18.35
CA ASN A 52 -9.11 -6.75 -19.06
C ASN A 52 -8.38 -5.47 -18.64
N GLU A 53 -9.10 -4.36 -18.41
CA GLU A 53 -8.49 -3.11 -17.95
C GLU A 53 -7.96 -3.24 -16.51
N LEU A 54 -8.71 -3.90 -15.62
CA LEU A 54 -8.26 -4.18 -14.26
C LEU A 54 -7.02 -5.09 -14.25
N GLU A 55 -7.01 -6.15 -15.04
CA GLU A 55 -5.84 -7.05 -15.18
C GLU A 55 -4.61 -6.32 -15.72
N LYS A 56 -4.78 -5.46 -16.73
CA LYS A 56 -3.67 -4.63 -17.24
C LYS A 56 -3.17 -3.68 -16.16
N ARG A 57 -4.08 -3.02 -15.44
CA ARG A 57 -3.69 -2.08 -14.39
C ARG A 57 -2.95 -2.79 -13.27
N ILE A 58 -3.43 -3.96 -12.85
CA ILE A 58 -2.76 -4.84 -11.90
C ILE A 58 -1.33 -5.17 -12.34
N ARG A 59 -1.13 -5.59 -13.60
CA ARG A 59 0.22 -5.86 -14.13
C ARG A 59 1.13 -4.64 -14.12
N VAL A 60 0.60 -3.47 -14.44
CA VAL A 60 1.38 -2.22 -14.37
C VAL A 60 1.79 -1.95 -12.93
N ILE A 61 0.85 -2.02 -11.99
CA ILE A 61 1.12 -1.79 -10.56
C ILE A 61 2.16 -2.79 -10.03
N GLU A 62 2.05 -4.06 -10.42
CA GLU A 62 2.99 -5.14 -10.07
C GLU A 62 4.42 -4.87 -10.54
N THR A 63 4.59 -4.06 -11.59
CA THR A 63 5.91 -3.62 -12.07
C THR A 63 6.36 -2.29 -11.48
N GLU A 64 5.41 -1.37 -11.23
CA GLU A 64 5.69 0.00 -10.79
C GLU A 64 6.13 0.03 -9.33
N ILE A 65 5.48 -0.74 -8.45
CA ILE A 65 5.81 -0.69 -7.03
C ILE A 65 7.24 -1.21 -6.74
N PRO A 66 7.70 -2.37 -7.25
CA PRO A 66 9.07 -2.82 -6.99
C PRO A 66 10.15 -1.84 -7.49
N ALA A 67 9.85 -1.12 -8.59
CA ALA A 67 10.75 -0.09 -9.09
C ALA A 67 10.84 1.11 -8.14
N LEU A 68 9.70 1.54 -7.59
CA LEU A 68 9.63 2.62 -6.60
C LEU A 68 10.25 2.21 -5.26
N GLU A 69 10.07 0.98 -4.81
CA GLU A 69 10.71 0.44 -3.60
C GLU A 69 12.24 0.44 -3.73
N LEU A 70 12.76 0.08 -4.90
CA LEU A 70 14.19 0.16 -5.20
C LEU A 70 14.70 1.61 -5.14
N GLU A 71 13.92 2.56 -5.63
CA GLU A 71 14.27 3.98 -5.59
C GLU A 71 14.25 4.53 -4.16
N ALA A 72 13.23 4.19 -3.36
CA ALA A 72 13.15 4.51 -1.94
C ALA A 72 14.37 3.98 -1.18
N SER A 73 14.77 2.72 -1.42
CA SER A 73 15.96 2.11 -0.81
C SER A 73 17.26 2.88 -1.14
N LYS A 74 17.41 3.36 -2.38
CA LYS A 74 18.56 4.17 -2.81
C LYS A 74 18.57 5.55 -2.13
N LEU A 75 17.41 6.20 -2.02
CA LEU A 75 17.30 7.49 -1.32
C LEU A 75 17.61 7.35 0.16
N THR A 76 17.07 6.33 0.84
CA THR A 76 17.40 6.04 2.23
C THR A 76 18.90 5.83 2.44
N SER A 77 19.56 5.11 1.53
CA SER A 77 21.03 4.95 1.55
C SER A 77 21.78 6.26 1.34
N THR A 78 21.24 7.16 0.51
CA THR A 78 21.81 8.48 0.24
C THR A 78 21.66 9.41 1.43
N ILE A 79 20.50 9.41 2.09
CA ILE A 79 20.22 10.17 3.31
C ILE A 79 21.17 9.75 4.44
N ALA A 80 21.52 8.47 4.52
CA ALA A 80 22.45 7.93 5.50
C ALA A 80 23.92 8.38 5.30
N LEU A 81 24.27 9.00 4.17
CA LEU A 81 25.64 9.49 3.93
C LEU A 81 25.93 10.72 4.81
N PRO A 82 27.05 10.75 5.56
CA PRO A 82 27.40 11.88 6.42
C PRO A 82 27.48 13.23 5.69
N LYS A 83 27.88 13.21 4.41
CA LYS A 83 27.94 14.41 3.55
C LYS A 83 26.56 14.97 3.21
N VAL A 84 25.54 14.12 3.15
CA VAL A 84 24.15 14.52 2.88
C VAL A 84 23.47 14.92 4.18
N ALA A 85 23.68 14.14 5.25
CA ALA A 85 23.14 14.44 6.58
C ALA A 85 23.65 15.77 7.16
N ALA A 86 24.90 16.15 6.85
CA ALA A 86 25.47 17.45 7.26
C ALA A 86 24.99 18.64 6.41
N ASP A 87 24.32 18.38 5.28
CA ASP A 87 23.80 19.41 4.37
C ASP A 87 22.27 19.41 4.46
N TYR A 88 21.72 20.30 5.30
CA TYR A 88 20.29 20.38 5.56
C TYR A 88 19.44 20.54 4.30
N GLY A 89 19.94 21.23 3.27
CA GLY A 89 19.21 21.40 2.01
C GLY A 89 19.07 20.08 1.25
N LYS A 90 20.18 19.35 1.09
CA LYS A 90 20.19 18.03 0.44
C LYS A 90 19.44 16.99 1.25
N LEU A 91 19.54 17.06 2.58
CA LEU A 91 18.80 16.18 3.47
C LEU A 91 17.29 16.39 3.32
N ALA A 92 16.83 17.65 3.32
CA ALA A 92 15.42 17.98 3.14
C ALA A 92 14.90 17.50 1.77
N GLU A 93 15.62 17.79 0.68
CA GLU A 93 15.25 17.37 -0.66
C GLU A 93 15.16 15.83 -0.78
N ALA A 94 16.16 15.12 -0.27
CA ALA A 94 16.17 13.66 -0.33
C ALA A 94 15.05 13.03 0.51
N THR A 95 14.76 13.61 1.68
CA THR A 95 13.67 13.17 2.56
C THR A 95 12.30 13.43 1.93
N GLU A 96 12.10 14.59 1.29
CA GLU A 96 10.85 14.91 0.58
C GLU A 96 10.59 13.97 -0.60
N LYS A 97 11.64 13.62 -1.35
CA LYS A 97 11.54 12.62 -2.42
C LYS A 97 11.17 11.25 -1.87
N LEU A 98 11.80 10.85 -0.75
CA LEU A 98 11.51 9.58 -0.10
C LEU A 98 10.05 9.51 0.34
N THR A 99 9.54 10.53 1.05
CA THR A 99 8.14 10.55 1.52
C THR A 99 7.15 10.55 0.35
N THR A 100 7.47 11.22 -0.75
CA THR A 100 6.64 11.21 -1.97
C THR A 100 6.58 9.82 -2.60
N ILE A 101 7.72 9.12 -2.68
CA ILE A 101 7.78 7.75 -3.22
C ILE A 101 7.04 6.78 -2.31
N GLU A 102 7.21 6.88 -0.98
CA GLU A 102 6.48 6.05 -0.02
C GLU A 102 4.97 6.25 -0.13
N ALA A 103 4.50 7.49 -0.25
CA ALA A 103 3.09 7.79 -0.48
C ALA A 103 2.57 7.20 -1.80
N ARG A 104 3.40 7.19 -2.86
CA ARG A 104 3.04 6.60 -4.15
C ARG A 104 2.96 5.07 -4.07
N ILE A 105 3.91 4.42 -3.41
CA ILE A 105 3.91 2.97 -3.15
C ILE A 105 2.62 2.58 -2.42
N GLN A 106 2.27 3.31 -1.35
CA GLN A 106 1.05 3.08 -0.59
C GLN A 106 -0.20 3.21 -1.47
N ALA A 107 -0.32 4.30 -2.23
CA ALA A 107 -1.47 4.53 -3.09
C ALA A 107 -1.64 3.45 -4.17
N LEU A 108 -0.53 3.00 -4.78
CA LEU A 108 -0.56 1.91 -5.76
C LEU A 108 -0.92 0.58 -5.11
N GLY A 109 -0.43 0.31 -3.89
CA GLY A 109 -0.79 -0.91 -3.15
C GLY A 109 -2.26 -0.96 -2.78
N ASP A 110 -2.87 0.17 -2.45
CA ASP A 110 -4.31 0.28 -2.19
C ASP A 110 -5.12 0.12 -3.48
N GLU A 111 -4.67 0.75 -4.58
CA GLU A 111 -5.28 0.59 -5.90
C GLU A 111 -5.28 -0.87 -6.37
N TRP A 112 -4.14 -1.55 -6.22
CA TRP A 112 -4.03 -2.96 -6.59
C TRP A 112 -4.93 -3.83 -5.71
N SER A 113 -5.04 -3.51 -4.41
CA SER A 113 -5.95 -4.22 -3.50
C SER A 113 -7.40 -4.18 -4.01
N VAL A 114 -7.86 -2.99 -4.34
CA VAL A 114 -9.21 -2.75 -4.86
C VAL A 114 -9.42 -3.42 -6.22
N ALA A 115 -8.44 -3.34 -7.11
CA ALA A 115 -8.54 -3.94 -8.44
C ALA A 115 -8.61 -5.47 -8.39
N ALA A 116 -7.80 -6.10 -7.52
CA ALA A 116 -7.79 -7.54 -7.35
C ALA A 116 -9.09 -8.04 -6.70
N ASP A 117 -9.65 -7.31 -5.73
CA ASP A 117 -10.94 -7.65 -5.13
C ASP A 117 -12.09 -7.55 -6.13
N GLN A 118 -12.05 -6.60 -7.08
CA GLN A 118 -13.05 -6.48 -8.14
C GLN A 118 -13.00 -7.64 -9.15
N LEU A 119 -11.86 -8.29 -9.31
CA LEU A 119 -11.69 -9.42 -10.23
C LEU A 119 -12.13 -10.77 -9.65
N ARG A 120 -12.53 -10.81 -8.37
CA ARG A 120 -13.07 -12.01 -7.71
C ARG A 120 -14.51 -12.29 -8.13
#